data_AF-A0A924DTU4-F1
#
_entry.id   AF-A0A924DTU4-F1
#
_cell.length_a   1.000
_cell.length_b   1.000
_cell.length_c   1.000
_cell.angle_alpha   90.00
_cell.angle_beta   90.00
_cell.angle_gamma   90.00
#
_symmetry.space_group_name_H-M   'P 1'
#
loop_
_entity.id
_entity.type
_entity.pdbx_description
1 polymer ?
#
loop_
_entity_poly.entity_id
_entity_poly.type
_entity_poly.pdbx_seq_one_letter_code
_entity_poly.pdbx_strand_id
1 'polypeptide(L)'
;MWAPCLWNEWTSLNDEISFRSFAIITDDPPKEVEIMGHDRCPIFIKEELINEWLIPASSGVSEIYEILNQKEAVKFNYHWG
;
A
#
# COMPACT_ATOMS: atom_id res chain seq x y z
N MET A 1 0.33 -9.19 -7.10
CA MET A 1 -0.19 -7.89 -6.64
C MET A 1 0.72 -7.39 -5.54
N TRP A 2 1.27 -6.18 -5.66
CA TRP A 2 2.26 -5.62 -4.74
C TRP A 2 1.70 -4.40 -4.04
N ALA A 3 1.43 -4.48 -2.74
CA ALA A 3 0.82 -3.40 -1.98
C ALA A 3 1.90 -2.60 -1.24
N PRO A 4 2.12 -1.31 -1.57
CA PRO A 4 3.02 -0.46 -0.82
C PRO A 4 2.49 -0.24 0.60
N CYS A 5 3.40 -0.22 1.56
CA CYS A 5 3.07 0.00 2.96
C CYS A 5 4.10 0.91 3.62
N LEU A 6 3.67 1.62 4.65
CA LEU A 6 4.56 2.28 5.60
C LEU A 6 4.71 1.38 6.81
N TRP A 7 5.91 1.29 7.34
CA TRP A 7 6.18 0.54 8.56
C TRP A 7 6.84 1.44 9.60
N ASN A 8 6.66 1.08 10.86
CA ASN A 8 7.37 1.69 11.95
C ASN A 8 7.60 0.69 13.08
N GLU A 9 8.64 0.93 13.87
CA GLU A 9 8.89 0.23 15.12
C GLU A 9 8.53 1.16 16.27
N TRP A 10 7.77 0.62 17.23
CA TRP A 10 7.51 1.29 18.49
C TRP A 10 8.11 0.46 19.61
N THR A 11 8.70 1.16 20.59
CA THR A 11 9.25 0.58 21.81
C THR A 11 8.62 1.25 23.02
N SER A 12 8.29 0.46 24.05
CA SER A 12 7.75 0.96 25.31
C SER A 12 8.76 1.86 26.04
N LEU A 13 8.27 2.78 26.87
CA LEU A 13 9.13 3.75 27.58
C LEU A 13 10.18 3.11 28.50
N ASN A 14 9.97 1.87 28.92
CA ASN A 14 10.88 1.08 29.74
C ASN A 14 11.71 0.07 28.93
N ASP A 15 11.65 0.10 27.60
CA ASP A 15 12.36 -0.79 26.67
C ASP A 15 12.06 -2.29 26.83
N GLU A 16 10.99 -2.67 27.54
CA GLU A 16 10.62 -4.09 27.73
C GLU A 16 9.85 -4.69 26.55
N ILE A 17 9.17 -3.88 25.77
CA ILE A 17 8.32 -4.32 24.65
C ILE A 17 8.66 -3.51 23.41
N SER A 18 8.96 -4.20 22.32
CA SER A 18 9.05 -3.61 20.99
C SER A 18 8.14 -4.35 20.03
N PHE A 19 7.44 -3.61 19.17
CA PHE A 19 6.74 -4.21 18.05
C PHE A 19 6.95 -3.42 16.77
N ARG A 20 7.06 -4.18 15.69
CA ARG A 20 7.06 -3.67 14.33
C ARG A 20 5.65 -3.78 13.78
N SER A 21 5.18 -2.69 13.22
CA SER A 21 3.86 -2.61 12.61
C SER A 21 3.98 -1.99 11.23
N PHE A 22 2.99 -2.25 10.39
CA PHE A 22 2.88 -1.64 9.07
C PHE A 22 1.42 -1.34 8.74
N ALA A 23 1.22 -0.40 7.82
CA ALA A 23 -0.07 -0.02 7.29
C ALA A 23 0.00 0.01 5.76
N ILE A 24 -0.95 -0.65 5.11
CA ILE A 24 -1.09 -0.66 3.65
C ILE A 24 -1.68 0.67 3.18
N ILE A 25 -1.13 1.22 2.10
CA ILE A 25 -1.68 2.43 1.49
C ILE A 25 -2.91 2.05 0.65
N THR A 26 -3.99 2.82 0.81
CA THR A 26 -5.24 2.61 0.10
C THR A 26 -5.58 3.83 -0.74
N ASP A 27 -6.44 3.64 -1.73
CA ASP A 27 -7.09 4.71 -2.48
C ASP A 27 -8.57 4.40 -2.69
N ASP A 28 -9.27 5.27 -3.41
CA ASP A 28 -10.65 5.04 -3.83
C ASP A 28 -10.79 3.69 -4.56
N PRO A 29 -11.86 2.94 -4.28
CA PRO A 29 -12.02 1.59 -4.80
C PRO A 29 -12.36 1.60 -6.28
N PRO A 30 -12.01 0.54 -7.03
CA PRO A 30 -12.60 0.31 -8.34
C PRO A 30 -14.11 0.07 -8.19
N LYS A 31 -14.86 0.38 -9.24
CA LYS A 31 -16.33 0.40 -9.22
C LYS A 31 -16.96 -0.92 -8.73
N GLU A 32 -16.38 -2.07 -9.07
CA GLU A 32 -16.87 -3.36 -8.59
C GLU A 32 -16.73 -3.54 -7.07
N VAL A 33 -15.70 -2.96 -6.46
CA VAL A 33 -15.47 -3.00 -5.01
C VAL A 33 -16.36 -1.98 -4.31
N GLU A 34 -16.55 -0.80 -4.91
CA GLU A 34 -17.51 0.21 -4.47
C GLU A 34 -18.94 -0.34 -4.43
N ILE A 35 -19.38 -1.04 -5.48
CA ILE A 35 -20.73 -1.64 -5.56
C ILE A 35 -20.94 -2.69 -4.45
N MET A 36 -19.88 -3.32 -3.95
CA MET A 36 -19.94 -4.24 -2.81
C MET A 36 -19.99 -3.52 -1.45
N GLY A 37 -19.97 -2.18 -1.44
CA GLY A 37 -20.13 -1.35 -0.24
C GLY A 37 -18.82 -0.95 0.43
N HIS A 38 -17.68 -1.20 -0.20
CA HIS A 38 -16.39 -0.70 0.30
C HIS A 38 -16.12 0.73 -0.16
N ASP A 39 -15.49 1.52 0.70
CA ASP A 39 -15.12 2.91 0.45
C ASP A 39 -13.63 3.11 0.15
N ARG A 40 -12.80 2.08 0.34
CA ARG A 40 -11.35 2.08 0.07
C ARG A 40 -10.88 0.73 -0.47
N CYS A 41 -9.84 0.75 -1.29
CA CYS A 41 -9.15 -0.43 -1.79
C CYS A 41 -7.62 -0.25 -1.65
N PRO A 42 -6.85 -1.31 -1.32
CA PRO A 42 -5.41 -1.25 -1.43
C PRO A 42 -4.96 -0.81 -2.83
N ILE A 43 -3.96 0.06 -2.90
CA ILE A 43 -3.27 0.29 -4.16
C ILE A 43 -2.32 -0.88 -4.42
N PHE A 44 -2.16 -1.23 -5.69
CA PHE A 44 -1.15 -2.18 -6.11
C PHE A 44 -0.24 -1.49 -7.10
N ILE A 45 1.06 -1.49 -6.84
CA ILE A 45 2.06 -0.91 -7.75
C ILE A 45 2.54 -1.98 -8.73
N LYS A 46 3.06 -1.52 -9.87
CA LYS A 46 3.69 -2.41 -10.86
C LYS A 46 4.95 -3.07 -10.28
N GLU A 47 5.25 -4.27 -10.74
CA GLU A 47 6.39 -5.04 -10.23
C GLU A 47 7.74 -4.33 -10.48
N GLU A 48 7.88 -3.65 -11.62
CA GLU A 48 9.10 -2.89 -11.92
C GLU A 48 9.39 -1.72 -10.95
N LEU A 49 8.40 -1.27 -10.18
CA LEU A 49 8.54 -0.16 -9.23
C LEU A 49 8.83 -0.60 -7.79
N ILE A 50 8.86 -1.91 -7.51
CA ILE A 50 9.08 -2.43 -6.14
C ILE A 50 10.44 -1.97 -5.58
N ASN A 51 11.50 -2.06 -6.39
CA ASN A 51 12.83 -1.71 -5.93
C ASN A 51 12.93 -0.22 -5.60
N GLU A 52 12.31 0.64 -6.41
CA GLU A 52 12.28 2.09 -6.17
C GLU A 52 11.45 2.44 -4.92
N TRP A 53 10.37 1.71 -4.67
CA TRP A 53 9.57 1.84 -3.44
C TRP A 53 10.34 1.41 -2.18
N LEU A 54 11.03 0.27 -2.22
CA LEU A 54 11.75 -0.28 -1.06
C LEU A 54 13.07 0.43 -0.77
N ILE A 55 13.74 0.91 -1.82
CA ILE A 55 15.06 1.54 -1.76
C ILE A 55 14.99 2.84 -2.58
N PRO A 56 14.46 3.94 -1.98
CA PRO A 56 14.35 5.23 -2.63
C PRO A 56 15.76 5.86 -2.76
N ALA A 57 16.51 5.44 -3.78
CA ALA A 57 17.89 5.84 -3.99
C ALA A 57 17.95 7.29 -4.48
N SER A 58 18.25 8.23 -3.59
CA SER A 58 18.32 9.69 -3.86
C SER A 58 17.06 10.35 -4.43
N SER A 59 15.99 9.58 -4.63
CA SER A 59 14.71 10.11 -5.10
C SER A 59 14.14 11.11 -4.10
N GLY A 60 13.60 12.21 -4.61
CA GLY A 60 12.86 13.16 -3.80
C GLY A 60 11.57 12.53 -3.27
N VAL A 61 11.06 13.03 -2.13
CA VAL A 61 9.79 12.58 -1.55
C VAL A 61 8.66 12.60 -2.59
N SER A 62 8.62 13.63 -3.45
CA SER A 62 7.63 13.74 -4.53
C SER A 62 7.67 12.59 -5.53
N GLU A 63 8.86 12.10 -5.88
CA GLU A 63 9.03 11.01 -6.86
C GLU A 63 8.51 9.68 -6.28
N ILE A 64 8.74 9.46 -4.98
CA ILE A 64 8.19 8.30 -4.28
C ILE A 64 6.66 8.36 -4.17
N TYR A 65 6.08 9.55 -3.99
CA TYR A 65 4.62 9.71 -4.05
C TYR A 65 4.06 9.39 -5.45
N GLU A 66 4.78 9.71 -6.53
CA GLU A 66 4.34 9.41 -7.89
C GLU A 66 4.26 7.91 -8.19
N ILE A 67 5.04 7.06 -7.50
CA ILE A 67 4.90 5.59 -7.61
C ILE A 67 3.48 5.15 -7.24
N LEU A 68 2.83 5.82 -6.27
CA LEU A 68 1.47 5.48 -5.83
C LEU A 68 0.41 5.76 -6.91
N ASN A 69 0.71 6.64 -7.87
CA ASN A 69 -0.14 6.92 -9.02
C ASN A 69 0.03 5.86 -10.14
N GLN A 70 1.13 5.12 -10.15
CA GLN A 70 1.44 4.09 -11.15
C GLN A 70 0.88 2.71 -10.75
N LYS A 71 -0.44 2.64 -10.69
CA LYS A 71 -1.16 1.45 -10.23
C LYS A 71 -1.18 0.33 -11.27
N GLU A 72 -1.02 -0.89 -10.80
CA GLU A 72 -1.34 -2.11 -11.54
C GLU A 72 -2.85 -2.18 -11.74
N ALA A 73 -3.31 -2.51 -12.95
CA ALA A 73 -4.72 -2.66 -13.24
C ALA A 73 -5.23 -3.98 -12.64
N VAL A 74 -6.05 -3.89 -11.59
CA VAL A 74 -6.62 -5.06 -10.92
C VAL A 74 -8.13 -5.11 -11.15
N LYS A 75 -8.63 -6.30 -11.46
CA LYS A 75 -10.07 -6.58 -11.54
C LYS A 75 -10.46 -7.56 -10.45
N PHE A 76 -11.46 -7.22 -9.66
CA PHE A 76 -11.98 -8.09 -8.62
C PHE A 76 -13.28 -8.77 -9.09
N ASN A 77 -13.35 -10.08 -8.92
CA ASN A 77 -14.57 -10.84 -9.16
C ASN A 77 -15.09 -11.35 -7.81
N TYR A 78 -16.38 -11.22 -7.58
CA TYR A 78 -17.07 -11.81 -6.43
C TYR A 78 -18.06 -12.87 -6.91
N HIS A 79 -18.21 -13.94 -6.14
CA HIS A 79 -19.24 -14.95 -6.34
C HIS A 79 -20.01 -15.09 -5.03
N TRP A 80 -21.29 -14.73 -5.04
CA TRP A 80 -22.21 -15.05 -3.96
C TRP A 80 -22.64 -16.51 -4.10
N GLY A 81 -22.41 -17.31 -3.06
CA GLY A 81 -22.92 -18.67 -2.93
C GLY A 81 -24.21 -18.72 -2.14
#